data_AF-A0A4V1SIC9-F1
#
_entry.id   AF-A0A4V1SIC9-F1
#
_cell.length_a   1.000
_cell.length_b   1.000
_cell.length_c   1.000
_cell.angle_alpha   90.00
_cell.angle_beta   90.00
_cell.angle_gamma   90.00
#
_symmetry.space_group_name_H-M   'P 1'
#
loop_
_entity.id
_entity.type
_entity.pdbx_description
1 polymer ?
#
loop_
_entity_poly.entity_id
_entity_poly.type
_entity_poly.pdbx_seq_one_letter_code
_entity_poly.pdbx_strand_id
1 'polypeptide(L)'
;MLSVGRILEGAFGLLRERYVAVAVWTGIYLAGNIALMLSFGSMFGAAMNPAVATDPSAVIGAMIPVYLISFVMGLVGIVLYAAAMRAVLRPDAGGLAYLRLGMDELRLLGLVILFGIVGFVLMVGFMILISLLGVGAAMGSQSSGGTVIVMIVGMIALFAVMLYFIVRFSLAFPLTLHRGRITLGEAWRLSRGRFWTLFGAA
;
A
#
# COMPACT_ATOMS: atom_id res chain seq x y z
N MET A 1 27.01 1.87 -14.47
CA MET A 1 25.70 2.53 -14.31
C MET A 1 24.62 1.49 -14.60
N LEU A 2 23.62 1.33 -13.73
CA LEU A 2 22.47 0.46 -14.01
C LEU A 2 21.70 1.09 -15.18
N SER A 3 21.72 0.46 -16.37
CA SER A 3 20.91 0.91 -17.49
C SER A 3 19.45 0.50 -17.26
N VAL A 4 18.50 1.29 -17.77
CA VAL A 4 17.06 0.95 -17.75
C VAL A 4 16.85 -0.45 -18.35
N GLY A 5 17.61 -0.80 -19.40
CA GLY A 5 17.63 -2.14 -20.00
C GLY A 5 17.92 -3.26 -18.99
N ARG A 6 18.93 -3.12 -18.12
CA ARG A 6 19.23 -4.15 -17.11
C ARG A 6 18.16 -4.28 -16.03
N ILE A 7 17.46 -3.19 -15.69
CA ILE A 7 16.37 -3.23 -14.71
C ILE A 7 15.17 -3.98 -15.30
N LEU A 8 14.82 -3.69 -16.55
CA LEU A 8 13.76 -4.39 -17.28
C LEU A 8 14.13 -5.85 -17.52
N GLU A 9 15.34 -6.13 -17.99
CA GLU A 9 15.86 -7.49 -18.13
C GLU A 9 15.87 -8.26 -16.82
N GLY A 10 16.09 -7.61 -15.68
CA GLY A 10 15.98 -8.25 -14.36
C GLY A 10 14.54 -8.68 -14.05
N ALA A 11 13.56 -7.81 -14.30
CA ALA A 11 12.14 -8.11 -14.07
C ALA A 11 11.62 -9.21 -15.01
N PHE A 12 11.92 -9.13 -16.31
CA PHE A 12 11.56 -10.17 -17.28
C PHE A 12 12.43 -11.42 -17.16
N GLY A 13 13.65 -11.29 -16.65
CA GLY A 13 14.55 -12.39 -16.35
C GLY A 13 13.98 -13.31 -15.29
N LEU A 14 13.35 -12.75 -14.24
CA LEU A 14 12.66 -13.54 -13.23
C LEU A 14 11.50 -14.37 -13.83
N LEU A 15 10.73 -13.78 -14.75
CA LEU A 15 9.67 -14.50 -15.47
C LEU A 15 10.24 -15.65 -16.29
N ARG A 16 11.39 -15.45 -16.92
CA ARG A 16 12.02 -16.45 -17.79
C ARG A 16 12.69 -17.58 -17.01
N GLU A 17 13.43 -17.24 -15.97
CA GLU A 17 14.21 -18.19 -15.17
C GLU A 17 13.35 -18.93 -14.15
N ARG A 18 12.28 -18.30 -13.65
CA ARG A 18 11.47 -18.82 -12.52
C ARG A 18 9.97 -18.73 -12.78
N TYR A 19 9.54 -19.03 -14.00
CA TYR A 19 8.13 -18.97 -14.43
C TYR A 19 7.17 -19.72 -13.51
N VAL A 20 7.56 -20.89 -12.99
CA VAL A 20 6.71 -21.69 -12.08
C VAL A 20 6.46 -20.95 -10.77
N ALA A 21 7.49 -20.32 -10.19
CA ALA A 21 7.33 -19.57 -8.95
C ALA A 21 6.39 -18.37 -9.16
N VAL A 22 6.56 -17.66 -10.27
CA VAL A 22 5.69 -16.53 -10.62
C VAL A 22 4.25 -17.01 -10.88
N ALA A 23 4.06 -18.12 -11.57
CA ALA A 23 2.72 -18.69 -11.81
C ALA A 23 2.02 -19.04 -10.49
N VAL A 24 2.73 -19.60 -9.51
CA VAL A 24 2.20 -19.87 -8.17
C VAL A 24 1.78 -18.58 -7.46
N TRP A 25 2.63 -17.54 -7.45
CA TRP A 25 2.29 -16.27 -6.82
C TRP A 25 1.09 -15.59 -7.48
N THR A 26 1.07 -15.55 -8.81
CA THR A 26 -0.05 -15.02 -9.60
C THR A 26 -1.32 -15.80 -9.32
N GLY A 27 -1.26 -17.13 -9.23
CA GLY A 27 -2.41 -17.97 -8.88
C GLY A 27 -2.96 -17.66 -7.49
N ILE A 28 -2.10 -17.51 -6.49
CA ILE A 28 -2.48 -17.13 -5.12
C ILE A 28 -3.13 -15.73 -5.10
N TYR A 29 -2.48 -14.75 -5.75
CA TYR A 29 -2.99 -13.39 -5.81
C TYR A 29 -4.32 -13.30 -6.55
N LEU A 30 -4.46 -14.03 -7.67
CA LEU A 30 -5.68 -14.08 -8.46
C LEU A 30 -6.82 -14.73 -7.67
N ALA A 31 -6.60 -15.89 -7.06
CA ALA A 31 -7.60 -16.56 -6.23
C ALA A 31 -8.10 -15.64 -5.09
N GLY A 32 -7.17 -14.91 -4.48
CA GLY A 32 -7.47 -13.91 -3.47
C GLY A 32 -8.32 -12.74 -3.97
N ASN A 33 -7.99 -12.20 -5.15
CA ASN A 33 -8.78 -11.14 -5.78
C ASN A 33 -10.17 -11.62 -6.21
N ILE A 34 -10.31 -12.86 -6.68
CA ILE A 34 -11.61 -13.47 -6.97
C ILE A 34 -12.44 -13.57 -5.68
N ALA A 35 -11.85 -14.06 -4.58
CA ALA A 35 -12.54 -14.15 -3.29
C ALA A 35 -13.00 -12.76 -2.79
N LEU A 36 -12.15 -11.74 -2.97
CA LEU A 36 -12.49 -10.36 -2.64
C LEU A 36 -13.65 -9.84 -3.53
N MET A 37 -13.58 -10.05 -4.84
CA MET A 37 -14.64 -9.68 -5.79
C MET A 37 -15.98 -10.34 -5.43
N LEU A 38 -15.98 -11.63 -5.11
CA LEU A 38 -17.20 -12.35 -4.69
C LEU A 38 -17.77 -11.76 -3.39
N SER A 39 -16.91 -11.30 -2.48
CA SER A 39 -17.34 -10.68 -1.22
C SER A 39 -18.00 -9.32 -1.43
N PHE A 40 -17.58 -8.55 -2.44
CA PHE A 40 -18.29 -7.33 -2.82
C PHE A 40 -19.73 -7.60 -3.24
N GLY A 41 -20.04 -8.78 -3.78
CA GLY A 41 -21.42 -9.17 -4.09
C GLY A 41 -22.37 -9.08 -2.89
N SER A 42 -21.89 -9.46 -1.68
CA SER A 42 -22.68 -9.34 -0.45
C SER A 42 -22.95 -7.89 -0.04
N MET A 43 -21.93 -7.02 -0.17
CA MET A 43 -22.05 -5.58 0.09
C MET A 43 -23.00 -4.90 -0.90
N PHE A 44 -22.83 -5.16 -2.20
CA PHE A 44 -23.70 -4.59 -3.24
C PHE A 44 -25.14 -5.09 -3.10
N GLY A 45 -25.35 -6.37 -2.79
CA GLY A 45 -26.68 -6.92 -2.53
C GLY A 45 -27.39 -6.24 -1.36
N ALA A 46 -26.67 -6.00 -0.26
CA ALA A 46 -27.21 -5.29 0.91
C ALA A 46 -27.52 -3.82 0.59
N ALA A 47 -26.65 -3.13 -0.16
CA ALA A 47 -26.86 -1.73 -0.53
C ALA A 47 -28.00 -1.51 -1.53
N MET A 48 -28.25 -2.49 -2.42
CA MET A 48 -29.30 -2.42 -3.44
C MET A 48 -30.67 -2.90 -2.95
N ASN A 49 -30.73 -3.54 -1.78
CA ASN A 49 -31.99 -3.99 -1.19
C ASN A 49 -32.55 -2.91 -0.24
N PRO A 50 -33.66 -2.24 -0.59
CA PRO A 50 -34.22 -1.16 0.22
C PRO A 50 -34.60 -1.59 1.64
N ALA A 51 -34.96 -2.86 1.83
CA ALA A 51 -35.31 -3.41 3.15
C ALA A 51 -34.09 -3.61 4.06
N VAL A 52 -32.88 -3.73 3.48
CA VAL A 52 -31.62 -3.93 4.21
C VAL A 52 -30.86 -2.61 4.33
N ALA A 53 -30.90 -1.75 3.32
CA ALA A 53 -30.18 -0.49 3.27
C ALA A 53 -30.57 0.49 4.39
N THR A 54 -31.79 0.37 4.93
CA THR A 54 -32.27 1.19 6.05
C THR A 54 -31.86 0.65 7.42
N ASP A 55 -31.30 -0.57 7.51
CA ASP A 55 -30.77 -1.15 8.74
C ASP A 55 -29.24 -1.04 8.78
N PRO A 56 -28.68 -0.13 9.60
CA PRO A 56 -27.24 0.06 9.71
C PRO A 56 -26.50 -1.22 10.11
N SER A 57 -27.11 -2.07 10.93
CA SER A 57 -26.46 -3.29 11.44
C SER A 57 -26.30 -4.34 10.35
N ALA A 58 -27.31 -4.50 9.50
CA ALA A 58 -27.28 -5.40 8.37
C ALA A 58 -26.29 -4.95 7.28
N VAL A 59 -26.21 -3.63 7.02
CA VAL A 59 -25.22 -3.05 6.10
C VAL A 59 -23.80 -3.29 6.61
N ILE A 60 -23.52 -3.04 7.90
CA ILE A 60 -22.21 -3.30 8.50
C ILE A 60 -21.86 -4.80 8.42
N GLY A 61 -22.83 -5.67 8.71
CA GLY A 61 -22.68 -7.12 8.61
C GLY A 61 -22.23 -7.57 7.22
N ALA A 62 -22.80 -6.97 6.16
CA ALA A 62 -22.44 -7.26 4.77
C ALA A 62 -21.01 -6.79 4.40
N MET A 63 -20.42 -5.84 5.15
CA MET A 63 -19.03 -5.39 4.92
C MET A 63 -17.98 -6.27 5.61
N ILE A 64 -18.36 -7.05 6.63
CA ILE A 64 -17.45 -7.95 7.36
C ILE A 64 -16.62 -8.85 6.43
N PRO A 65 -17.21 -9.61 5.49
CA PRO A 65 -16.42 -10.48 4.61
C PRO A 65 -15.43 -9.69 3.74
N VAL A 66 -15.81 -8.50 3.26
CA VAL A 66 -14.93 -7.63 2.47
C VAL A 66 -13.72 -7.21 3.28
N TYR A 67 -13.91 -6.75 4.52
CA TYR A 67 -12.82 -6.33 5.39
C TYR A 67 -11.91 -7.50 5.81
N LEU A 68 -12.50 -8.65 6.16
CA LEU A 68 -11.73 -9.84 6.54
C LEU A 68 -10.87 -10.34 5.38
N ILE A 69 -11.43 -10.45 4.17
CA ILE A 69 -10.65 -10.89 3.01
C ILE A 69 -9.61 -9.84 2.63
N SER A 70 -9.94 -8.55 2.69
CA SER A 70 -8.96 -7.48 2.45
C SER A 70 -7.78 -7.55 3.42
N PHE A 71 -8.05 -7.82 4.71
CA PHE A 71 -7.02 -8.02 5.72
C PHE A 71 -6.13 -9.23 5.41
N VAL A 72 -6.73 -10.38 5.11
CA VAL A 72 -5.98 -11.59 4.71
C VAL A 72 -5.16 -11.33 3.44
N MET A 73 -5.72 -10.62 2.46
CA MET A 73 -5.00 -10.24 1.25
C MET A 73 -3.82 -9.31 1.52
N GLY A 74 -3.92 -8.42 2.51
CA GLY A 74 -2.79 -7.64 2.98
C GLY A 74 -1.64 -8.52 3.51
N LEU A 75 -1.98 -9.54 4.31
CA LEU A 75 -0.99 -10.50 4.81
C LEU A 75 -0.38 -11.34 3.69
N VAL A 76 -1.21 -11.85 2.77
CA VAL A 76 -0.75 -12.58 1.58
C VAL A 76 0.16 -11.71 0.73
N GLY A 77 -0.18 -10.43 0.53
CA GLY A 77 0.63 -9.47 -0.21
C GLY A 77 2.02 -9.28 0.39
N ILE A 78 2.14 -9.23 1.72
CA ILE A 78 3.44 -9.17 2.41
C ILE A 78 4.28 -10.42 2.09
N VAL A 79 3.68 -11.60 2.16
CA VAL A 79 4.37 -12.88 1.89
C VAL A 79 4.79 -12.98 0.43
N LEU A 80 3.91 -12.61 -0.51
CA LEU A 80 4.21 -12.59 -1.94
C LEU A 80 5.31 -11.60 -2.28
N TYR A 81 5.28 -10.40 -1.68
CA TYR A 81 6.33 -9.41 -1.84
C TYR A 81 7.67 -9.92 -1.31
N ALA A 82 7.69 -10.52 -0.12
CA ALA A 82 8.89 -11.15 0.44
C ALA A 82 9.43 -12.26 -0.48
N ALA A 83 8.55 -13.11 -1.01
CA ALA A 83 8.93 -14.20 -1.93
C ALA A 83 9.54 -13.67 -3.23
N ALA A 84 8.92 -12.66 -3.85
CA ALA A 84 9.43 -12.03 -5.07
C ALA A 84 10.80 -11.37 -4.83
N MET A 85 10.94 -10.60 -3.76
CA MET A 85 12.21 -9.96 -3.39
C MET A 85 13.28 -11.00 -3.04
N ARG A 86 12.92 -12.10 -2.39
CA ARG A 86 13.82 -13.21 -2.08
C ARG A 86 14.32 -13.90 -3.34
N ALA A 87 13.44 -14.13 -4.32
CA ALA A 87 13.83 -14.75 -5.58
C ALA A 87 14.84 -13.90 -6.37
N VAL A 88 14.76 -12.57 -6.26
CA VAL A 88 15.69 -11.62 -6.91
C VAL A 88 16.99 -11.45 -6.11
N LEU A 89 16.88 -11.24 -4.78
CA LEU A 89 18.03 -10.87 -3.94
C LEU A 89 18.81 -12.07 -3.40
N ARG A 90 18.16 -13.24 -3.31
CA ARG A 90 18.70 -14.48 -2.73
C ARG A 90 18.17 -15.70 -3.51
N PRO A 91 18.62 -15.90 -4.76
CA PRO A 91 18.13 -16.98 -5.61
C PRO A 91 18.34 -18.38 -5.00
N ASP A 92 19.36 -18.54 -4.14
CA ASP A 92 19.68 -19.79 -3.45
C ASP A 92 18.87 -20.02 -2.17
N ALA A 93 18.02 -19.06 -1.78
CA ALA A 93 17.13 -19.22 -0.64
C ALA A 93 16.00 -20.19 -1.01
N GLY A 94 16.25 -21.49 -0.83
CA GLY A 94 15.29 -22.56 -1.11
C GLY A 94 13.92 -22.39 -0.44
N GLY A 95 12.93 -23.15 -0.92
CA GLY A 95 11.52 -23.10 -0.50
C GLY A 95 10.58 -23.25 -1.71
N LEU A 96 9.34 -23.70 -1.50
CA LEU A 96 8.37 -23.85 -2.58
C LEU A 96 8.01 -22.47 -3.13
N ALA A 97 8.38 -22.18 -4.38
CA ALA A 97 8.22 -20.87 -5.01
C ALA A 97 8.74 -19.71 -4.12
N TYR A 98 9.80 -19.89 -3.33
CA TYR A 98 10.31 -18.89 -2.38
C TYR A 98 9.34 -18.47 -1.26
N LEU A 99 8.17 -19.12 -1.14
CA LEU A 99 7.21 -18.88 -0.07
C LEU A 99 7.75 -19.48 1.23
N ARG A 100 8.01 -18.60 2.21
CA ARG A 100 8.39 -18.98 3.57
C ARG A 100 7.73 -18.01 4.52
N LEU A 101 7.43 -18.48 5.73
CA LEU A 101 7.03 -17.63 6.83
C LEU A 101 8.19 -17.56 7.80
N GLY A 102 8.67 -16.35 8.07
CA GLY A 102 9.78 -16.14 8.96
C GLY A 102 9.95 -14.69 9.37
N MET A 103 11.15 -14.39 9.84
CA MET A 103 11.49 -13.08 10.39
C MET A 103 11.43 -11.96 9.35
N ASP A 104 11.64 -12.29 8.07
CA ASP A 104 11.58 -11.32 6.98
C ASP A 104 10.14 -10.81 6.78
N GLU A 105 9.15 -11.70 6.77
CA GLU A 105 7.72 -11.37 6.69
C GLU A 105 7.27 -10.59 7.93
N LEU A 106 7.75 -10.95 9.13
CA LEU A 106 7.45 -10.21 10.36
C LEU A 106 8.01 -8.78 10.35
N ARG A 107 9.24 -8.59 9.83
CA ARG A 107 9.84 -7.26 9.67
C ARG A 107 9.07 -6.41 8.67
N LEU A 108 8.64 -7.01 7.55
CA LEU A 108 7.78 -6.33 6.58
C LEU A 108 6.43 -5.96 7.18
N LEU A 109 5.80 -6.87 7.94
CA LEU A 109 4.55 -6.59 8.64
C LEU A 109 4.73 -5.42 9.62
N GLY A 110 5.80 -5.41 10.41
CA GLY A 110 6.12 -4.28 11.30
C GLY A 110 6.32 -2.97 10.53
N LEU A 111 6.94 -3.02 9.35
CA LEU A 111 7.12 -1.87 8.48
C LEU A 111 5.78 -1.36 7.92
N VAL A 112 4.90 -2.25 7.47
CA VAL A 112 3.55 -1.93 6.99
C VAL A 112 2.72 -1.31 8.11
N ILE A 113 2.76 -1.87 9.32
CA ILE A 113 2.07 -1.32 10.49
C ILE A 113 2.59 0.08 10.80
N LEU A 114 3.91 0.28 10.82
CA LEU A 114 4.50 1.59 11.07
C LEU A 114 4.06 2.63 10.03
N PHE A 115 4.14 2.30 8.74
CA PHE A 115 3.68 3.20 7.69
C PHE A 115 2.16 3.43 7.74
N GLY A 116 1.39 2.41 8.14
CA GLY A 116 -0.04 2.53 8.37
C GLY A 116 -0.36 3.50 9.49
N ILE A 117 0.34 3.42 10.63
CA ILE A 117 0.19 4.35 11.76
C ILE A 117 0.57 5.77 11.33
N VAL A 118 1.73 5.95 10.67
CA VAL A 118 2.17 7.26 10.20
C VAL A 118 1.17 7.85 9.20
N GLY A 119 0.71 7.05 8.24
CA GLY A 119 -0.31 7.46 7.27
C GLY A 119 -1.62 7.86 7.94
N PHE A 120 -2.07 7.07 8.92
CA PHE A 120 -3.28 7.36 9.70
C PHE A 120 -3.14 8.66 10.49
N VAL A 121 -2.02 8.88 11.19
CA VAL A 121 -1.75 10.11 11.94
C VAL A 121 -1.72 11.33 11.01
N LEU A 122 -1.07 11.22 9.85
CA LEU A 122 -1.05 12.29 8.85
C LEU A 122 -2.45 12.59 8.30
N MET A 123 -3.25 11.56 8.01
CA MET A 123 -4.62 11.71 7.54
C MET A 123 -5.50 12.38 8.60
N VAL A 124 -5.46 11.90 9.84
CA VAL A 124 -6.25 12.48 10.94
C VAL A 124 -5.81 13.92 11.23
N GLY A 125 -4.51 14.18 11.30
CA GLY A 125 -3.98 15.54 11.48
C GLY A 125 -4.43 16.49 10.38
N PHE A 126 -4.47 16.02 9.14
CA PHE A 126 -4.98 16.79 8.01
C PHE A 126 -6.49 17.02 8.07
N MET A 127 -7.29 16.02 8.47
CA MET A 127 -8.73 16.18 8.68
C MET A 127 -9.05 17.20 9.77
N ILE A 128 -8.29 17.22 10.86
CA ILE A 128 -8.39 18.22 11.92
C ILE A 128 -8.00 19.61 11.40
N LEU A 129 -6.95 19.70 10.59
CA LEU A 129 -6.53 20.99 9.99
C LEU A 129 -7.63 21.56 9.10
N ILE A 130 -8.24 20.73 8.24
CA ILE A 130 -9.35 21.15 7.37
C ILE A 130 -10.56 21.58 8.20
N SER A 131 -10.93 20.82 9.24
CA SER A 131 -12.09 21.17 10.05
C SER A 131 -11.90 22.50 10.78
N LEU A 132 -10.68 22.77 11.29
CA LEU A 132 -10.35 24.04 11.92
C LEU A 132 -10.39 25.21 10.94
N LEU A 133 -9.84 25.04 9.75
CA LEU A 133 -9.88 26.05 8.68
C LEU A 133 -11.30 26.28 8.17
N GLY A 134 -12.11 25.22 8.08
CA GLY A 134 -13.52 25.29 7.67
C GLY A 134 -14.40 26.02 8.69
N VAL A 135 -14.17 25.81 9.99
CA VAL A 135 -14.86 26.55 11.06
C VAL A 135 -14.43 28.03 11.07
N GLY A 136 -13.13 28.32 10.90
CA GLY A 136 -12.62 29.69 10.78
C GLY A 136 -13.21 30.44 9.59
N ALA A 137 -13.38 29.77 8.45
CA ALA A 137 -14.00 30.32 7.24
C ALA A 137 -15.52 30.51 7.37
N ALA A 138 -16.19 29.71 8.22
CA ALA A 138 -17.62 29.90 8.53
C ALA A 138 -17.86 31.10 9.47
N MET A 139 -16.91 31.41 10.35
CA MET A 139 -16.97 32.55 11.28
C MET A 139 -16.57 33.89 10.65
N GLY A 140 -15.71 33.88 9.61
CA GLY A 140 -15.34 35.06 8.83
C GLY A 140 -16.19 35.16 7.56
N SER A 141 -17.20 36.04 7.57
CA SER A 141 -18.20 36.24 6.51
C SER A 141 -17.69 36.13 5.04
N GLN A 142 -18.47 35.40 4.23
CA GLN A 142 -18.72 35.62 2.78
C GLN A 142 -17.58 35.37 1.77
N SER A 143 -17.17 34.12 1.57
CA SER A 143 -17.01 33.58 0.19
C SER A 143 -16.89 32.05 0.20
N SER A 144 -17.91 31.37 -0.32
CA SER A 144 -17.86 29.91 -0.56
C SER A 144 -16.68 29.51 -1.46
N GLY A 145 -16.22 30.42 -2.34
CA GLY A 145 -15.07 30.21 -3.22
C GLY A 145 -13.71 30.13 -2.50
N GLY A 146 -13.48 30.93 -1.45
CA GLY A 146 -12.22 30.91 -0.71
C GLY A 146 -11.98 29.58 0.01
N THR A 147 -13.03 29.04 0.66
CA THR A 147 -12.99 27.75 1.34
C THR A 147 -12.70 26.59 0.40
N VAL A 148 -13.31 26.60 -0.80
CA VAL A 148 -13.08 25.56 -1.82
C VAL A 148 -11.64 25.59 -2.32
N ILE A 149 -11.06 26.77 -2.58
CA ILE A 149 -9.67 26.90 -3.00
C ILE A 149 -8.71 26.37 -1.92
N VAL A 150 -8.95 26.73 -0.65
CA VAL A 150 -8.12 26.24 0.48
C VAL A 150 -8.20 24.71 0.60
N MET A 151 -9.38 24.11 0.43
CA MET A 151 -9.54 22.65 0.44
C MET A 151 -8.78 21.97 -0.71
N ILE A 152 -8.89 22.50 -1.93
CA ILE A 152 -8.19 21.94 -3.10
C ILE A 152 -6.68 22.04 -2.92
N VAL A 153 -6.17 23.20 -2.53
CA VAL A 153 -4.73 23.40 -2.28
C VAL A 153 -4.25 22.50 -1.14
N GLY A 154 -5.04 22.36 -0.07
CA GLY A 154 -4.75 21.44 1.03
C GLY A 154 -4.64 19.99 0.57
N MET A 155 -5.59 19.53 -0.26
CA MET A 155 -5.59 18.16 -0.80
C MET A 155 -4.37 17.90 -1.68
N ILE A 156 -4.03 18.86 -2.56
CA ILE A 156 -2.83 18.78 -3.39
C ILE A 156 -1.57 18.74 -2.52
N ALA A 157 -1.50 19.57 -1.48
CA ALA A 157 -0.38 19.59 -0.55
C ALA A 157 -0.23 18.26 0.20
N LEU A 158 -1.33 17.69 0.72
CA LEU A 158 -1.31 16.37 1.37
C LEU A 158 -0.83 15.30 0.39
N PHE A 159 -1.39 15.29 -0.83
CA PHE A 159 -1.02 14.31 -1.84
C PHE A 159 0.47 14.42 -2.21
N ALA A 160 0.99 15.63 -2.38
CA ALA A 160 2.41 15.87 -2.63
C ALA A 160 3.29 15.40 -1.47
N VAL A 161 2.87 15.62 -0.23
CA VAL A 161 3.57 15.13 0.98
C VAL A 161 3.56 13.61 1.04
N MET A 162 2.42 12.96 0.78
CA MET A 162 2.33 11.50 0.75
C MET A 162 3.19 10.92 -0.37
N LEU A 163 3.11 11.45 -1.58
CA LEU A 163 3.97 11.04 -2.70
C LEU A 163 5.44 11.21 -2.35
N TYR A 164 5.81 12.33 -1.74
CA TYR A 164 7.18 12.55 -1.30
C TYR A 164 7.67 11.46 -0.36
N PHE A 165 6.88 11.09 0.64
CA PHE A 165 7.23 10.03 1.58
C PHE A 165 7.24 8.64 0.93
N ILE A 166 6.26 8.31 0.08
CA ILE A 166 6.19 7.02 -0.63
C ILE A 166 7.45 6.81 -1.48
N VAL A 167 7.80 7.79 -2.31
CA VAL A 167 8.99 7.71 -3.17
C VAL A 167 10.24 7.58 -2.34
N ARG A 168 10.34 8.35 -1.25
CA ARG A 168 11.53 8.42 -0.44
C ARG A 168 11.75 7.19 0.43
N PHE A 169 10.68 6.51 0.81
CA PHE A 169 10.69 5.26 1.58
C PHE A 169 10.49 4.00 0.74
N SER A 170 10.39 4.12 -0.59
CA SER A 170 10.31 2.97 -1.52
C SER A 170 11.44 1.96 -1.29
N LEU A 171 12.64 2.44 -0.94
CA LEU A 171 13.82 1.61 -0.66
C LEU A 171 13.77 0.92 0.72
N ALA A 172 12.90 1.34 1.64
CA ALA A 172 12.87 0.79 3.00
C ALA A 172 12.50 -0.69 3.03
N PHE A 173 11.55 -1.10 2.17
CA PHE A 173 11.10 -2.48 2.04
C PHE A 173 12.21 -3.41 1.52
N PRO A 174 12.82 -3.16 0.34
CA PRO A 174 13.89 -4.02 -0.18
C PRO A 174 15.16 -3.97 0.69
N LEU A 175 15.52 -2.82 1.29
CA LEU A 175 16.66 -2.74 2.20
C LEU A 175 16.46 -3.57 3.47
N THR A 176 15.23 -3.58 4.01
CA THR A 176 14.91 -4.35 5.22
C THR A 176 15.05 -5.85 4.98
N LEU A 177 14.61 -6.33 3.82
CA LEU A 177 14.78 -7.73 3.41
C LEU A 177 16.25 -8.06 3.14
N HIS A 178 16.95 -7.20 2.39
CA HIS A 178 18.35 -7.42 2.04
C HIS A 178 19.25 -7.49 3.29
N ARG A 179 19.07 -6.54 4.23
CA ARG A 179 19.88 -6.42 5.45
C ARG A 179 19.40 -7.28 6.61
N GLY A 180 18.18 -7.80 6.54
CA GLY A 180 17.57 -8.53 7.65
C GLY A 180 17.38 -7.69 8.91
N ARG A 181 17.10 -6.39 8.77
CA ARG A 181 16.79 -5.48 9.89
C ARG A 181 16.06 -4.24 9.36
N ILE A 182 15.16 -3.68 10.17
CA ILE A 182 14.41 -2.47 9.82
C ILE A 182 15.39 -1.31 9.66
N THR A 183 15.46 -0.71 8.46
CA THR A 183 16.53 0.24 8.05
C THR A 183 15.98 1.56 7.52
N LEU A 184 15.03 2.16 8.24
CA LEU A 184 14.36 3.41 7.85
C LEU A 184 15.30 4.60 7.68
N GLY A 185 16.18 4.84 8.66
CA GLY A 185 17.12 5.98 8.60
C GLY A 185 18.11 5.86 7.46
N GLU A 186 18.47 4.63 7.09
CA GLU A 186 19.35 4.37 5.98
C GLU A 186 18.64 4.49 4.63
N ALA A 187 17.41 3.98 4.52
CA ALA A 187 16.55 4.21 3.36
C ALA A 187 16.39 5.71 3.09
N TRP A 188 16.14 6.50 4.15
CA TRP A 188 16.01 7.95 4.07
C TRP A 188 17.30 8.66 3.64
N ARG A 189 18.46 8.15 4.07
CA ARG A 189 19.77 8.68 3.65
C ARG A 189 20.07 8.32 2.20
N LEU A 190 19.73 7.11 1.76
CA LEU A 190 20.02 6.62 0.42
C LEU A 190 19.14 7.29 -0.65
N SER A 191 17.91 7.63 -0.30
CA SER A 191 16.98 8.34 -1.20
C SER A 191 17.22 9.86 -1.30
N ARG A 192 18.11 10.43 -0.47
CA ARG A 192 18.47 11.86 -0.56
C ARG A 192 19.06 12.21 -1.92
N GLY A 193 18.54 13.29 -2.51
CA GLY A 193 19.03 13.82 -3.80
C GLY A 193 18.64 12.99 -5.03
N ARG A 194 17.87 11.92 -4.87
CA ARG A 194 17.48 11.00 -5.96
C ARG A 194 15.96 10.90 -6.16
N PHE A 195 15.22 11.90 -5.70
CA PHE A 195 13.75 11.88 -5.71
C PHE A 195 13.18 11.57 -7.10
N TRP A 196 13.56 12.33 -8.12
CA TRP A 196 13.03 12.15 -9.49
C TRP A 196 13.41 10.82 -10.12
N THR A 197 14.62 10.31 -9.84
CA THR A 197 15.05 9.00 -10.32
C THR A 197 14.24 7.88 -9.65
N LEU A 198 13.97 8.00 -8.35
CA LEU A 198 13.13 7.04 -7.62
C LEU A 198 11.66 7.16 -8.03
N PHE A 199 11.15 8.37 -8.24
CA PHE A 199 9.78 8.61 -8.68
C PHE A 199 9.52 8.02 -10.07
N GLY A 200 10.47 8.15 -11.02
CA GLY A 200 10.34 7.55 -12.34
C GLY A 200 10.57 6.03 -12.38
N ALA A 201 11.07 5.44 -11.30
CA ALA A 201 11.32 4.00 -11.19
C ALA A 201 10.29 3.26 -10.31
N ALA A 202 9.50 4.01 -9.53
CA ALA A 202 8.42 3.51 -8.68
C ALA A 202 7.15 3.30 -9.52
#